data_AF-A0A4S8JPA3-F1
#
_entry.id   AF-A0A4S8JPA3-F1
#
_cell.length_a   1.000
_cell.length_b   1.000
_cell.length_c   1.000
_cell.angle_alpha   90.00
_cell.angle_beta   90.00
_cell.angle_gamma   90.00
#
_symmetry.space_group_name_H-M   'P 1'
#
loop_
_entity.id
_entity.type
_entity.pdbx_description
1 polymer ?
#
loop_
_entity_poly.entity_id
_entity_poly.type
_entity_poly.pdbx_seq_one_letter_code
_entity_poly.pdbx_strand_id
1 'polypeptide(L)'
;MIDLLLQSYMYLAGPGVADHQMYLQFYINENGDKVYTTKKESPLGMATQSAHPARFSPDDKYSRQRVLLKKRFGLLPTQQPPPKY
;
A
#
# COMPACT_ATOMS: atom_id res chain seq x y z
N MET A 1 16.02 -15.90 35.61
CA MET A 1 14.83 -15.03 35.81
C MET A 1 14.52 -14.20 34.57
N ILE A 2 15.52 -13.82 33.75
CA ILE A 2 15.32 -13.17 32.44
C ILE A 2 14.79 -14.16 31.38
N ASP A 3 15.23 -15.41 31.40
CA ASP A 3 14.83 -16.41 30.40
C ASP A 3 13.33 -16.76 30.43
N LEU A 4 12.71 -16.76 31.61
CA LEU A 4 11.27 -17.01 31.77
C LEU A 4 10.40 -15.88 31.22
N LEU A 5 10.91 -14.64 31.22
CA LEU A 5 10.21 -13.46 30.72
C LEU A 5 10.29 -13.36 29.19
N LEU A 6 11.41 -13.80 28.59
CA LEU A 6 11.53 -13.98 27.14
C LEU A 6 10.68 -15.14 26.63
N GLN A 7 10.64 -16.26 27.36
CA GLN A 7 9.84 -17.43 27.00
C GLN A 7 8.34 -17.12 27.02
N SER A 8 7.84 -16.28 27.94
CA SER A 8 6.42 -15.88 27.99
C SER A 8 6.05 -14.88 26.89
N TYR A 9 6.95 -13.97 26.52
CA TYR A 9 6.74 -13.02 25.42
C TYR A 9 6.65 -13.74 24.07
N MET A 10 7.50 -14.75 23.84
CA MET A 10 7.49 -15.56 22.62
C MET A 10 6.32 -16.56 22.55
N TYR A 11 5.70 -16.93 23.69
CA TYR A 11 4.53 -17.79 23.70
C TYR A 11 3.21 -17.03 23.46
N LEU A 12 3.17 -15.73 23.84
CA LEU A 12 2.07 -14.83 23.50
C LEU A 12 2.15 -14.34 22.04
N ALA A 13 3.36 -14.19 21.50
CA ALA A 13 3.59 -13.96 20.08
C ALA A 13 3.64 -15.31 19.33
N GLY A 14 2.48 -15.89 19.04
CA GLY A 14 2.39 -17.16 18.31
C GLY A 14 3.18 -17.20 16.99
N PRO A 15 3.40 -18.40 16.40
CA PRO A 15 4.11 -18.57 15.12
C PRO A 15 3.26 -18.02 13.98
N GLY A 16 3.29 -16.71 13.87
CA GLY A 16 2.34 -15.89 13.14
C GLY A 16 2.61 -14.43 13.45
N VAL A 17 3.89 -14.07 13.59
CA VAL A 17 4.34 -12.69 13.41
C VAL A 17 4.00 -12.35 11.97
N ALA A 18 2.75 -11.93 11.79
CA ALA A 18 2.22 -11.45 10.55
C ALA A 18 3.12 -10.29 10.13
N ASP A 19 3.78 -10.51 9.00
CA ASP A 19 4.02 -9.55 7.93
C ASP A 19 4.04 -8.08 8.37
N HIS A 20 5.19 -7.41 8.20
CA HIS A 20 5.41 -5.99 8.43
C HIS A 20 4.15 -5.15 8.13
N GLN A 21 3.29 -4.95 9.14
CA GLN A 21 1.96 -4.46 8.85
C GLN A 21 2.04 -2.95 8.61
N MET A 22 1.77 -2.60 7.37
CA MET A 22 1.92 -1.26 6.85
C MET A 22 0.72 -0.39 7.27
N TYR A 23 0.85 0.29 8.40
CA TYR A 23 -0.24 1.10 8.99
C TYR A 23 -0.40 2.48 8.35
N LEU A 24 0.61 2.99 7.64
CA LEU A 24 0.58 4.35 7.12
C LEU A 24 -0.44 4.48 5.99
N GLN A 25 -1.37 5.41 6.17
CA GLN A 25 -2.39 5.77 5.19
C GLN A 25 -2.19 7.22 4.73
N PHE A 26 -2.91 7.61 3.68
CA PHE A 26 -3.01 8.99 3.24
C PHE A 26 -4.38 9.32 2.65
N TYR A 27 -4.70 10.60 2.57
CA TYR A 27 -5.76 11.14 1.72
C TYR A 27 -5.22 12.34 0.93
N ILE A 28 -5.98 12.79 -0.08
CA ILE A 28 -5.64 13.96 -0.89
C ILE A 28 -6.45 15.14 -0.36
N ASN A 29 -5.79 16.24 0.02
CA ASN A 29 -6.46 17.46 0.46
C ASN A 29 -6.98 18.29 -0.73
N GLU A 30 -7.65 19.41 -0.46
CA GLU A 30 -8.20 20.31 -1.48
C GLU A 30 -7.10 20.93 -2.38
N ASN A 31 -5.87 21.05 -1.88
CA ASN A 31 -4.72 21.54 -2.65
C ASN A 31 -4.12 20.46 -3.57
N GLY A 32 -4.54 19.20 -3.46
CA GLY A 32 -3.98 18.07 -4.20
C GLY A 32 -2.79 17.38 -3.51
N ASP A 33 -2.45 17.77 -2.28
CA ASP A 33 -1.34 17.18 -1.53
C ASP A 33 -1.75 15.90 -0.81
N LYS A 34 -0.77 14.99 -0.65
CA LYS A 34 -0.93 13.80 0.20
C LYS A 34 -0.76 14.17 1.67
N VAL A 35 -1.81 13.99 2.47
CA VAL A 35 -1.77 14.12 3.92
C VAL A 35 -1.74 12.73 4.55
N TYR A 36 -0.67 12.43 5.29
CA TYR A 36 -0.45 11.12 5.90
C TYR A 36 -1.14 11.00 7.26
N THR A 37 -1.63 9.81 7.56
CA THR A 37 -2.37 9.50 8.78
C THR A 37 -2.31 8.00 9.10
N THR A 38 -2.59 7.63 10.34
CA THR A 38 -2.82 6.23 10.74
C THR A 38 -4.32 5.88 10.84
N LYS A 39 -5.19 6.90 10.73
CA LYS A 39 -6.65 6.72 10.73
C LYS A 39 -7.10 6.09 9.41
N LYS A 40 -8.23 5.39 9.45
CA LYS A 40 -8.88 4.77 8.27
C LYS A 40 -9.81 5.73 7.52
N GLU A 41 -10.10 6.88 8.10
CA GLU A 41 -11.00 7.90 7.56
C GLU A 41 -10.33 9.27 7.56
N SER A 42 -10.62 10.05 6.52
CA SER A 42 -10.22 11.45 6.39
C SER A 42 -11.09 12.35 7.29
N PRO A 43 -10.72 13.63 7.50
CA PRO A 43 -11.56 14.58 8.24
C PRO A 43 -12.98 14.76 7.66
N LEU A 44 -13.17 14.41 6.39
CA LEU A 44 -14.47 14.45 5.69
C LEU A 44 -15.23 13.11 5.75
N GLY A 45 -14.72 12.12 6.49
CA GLY A 45 -15.31 10.78 6.61
C GLY A 45 -15.05 9.87 5.40
N MET A 46 -14.15 10.24 4.47
CA MET A 46 -13.82 9.40 3.32
C MET A 46 -12.74 8.37 3.71
N ALA A 47 -12.83 7.16 3.16
CA ALA A 47 -11.81 6.13 3.41
C ALA A 47 -10.41 6.58 2.93
N THR A 48 -9.40 6.39 3.78
CA THR A 48 -8.00 6.66 3.45
C THR A 48 -7.38 5.53 2.63
N GLN A 49 -6.32 5.83 1.88
CA GLN A 49 -5.60 4.87 1.04
C GLN A 49 -4.26 4.48 1.66
N SER A 50 -3.80 3.25 1.41
CA SER A 50 -2.47 2.81 1.84
C SER A 50 -1.38 3.68 1.22
N ALA A 51 -0.46 4.18 2.05
CA ALA A 51 0.70 4.94 1.58
C ALA A 51 1.75 4.06 0.87
N HIS A 52 1.62 2.74 1.01
CA HIS A 52 2.62 1.79 0.55
C HIS A 52 2.29 1.29 -0.86
N PRO A 53 3.30 1.13 -1.73
CA PRO A 53 3.09 0.61 -3.07
C PRO A 53 2.61 -0.84 -3.02
N ALA A 54 1.83 -1.25 -4.03
CA ALA A 54 1.46 -2.65 -4.20
C ALA A 54 2.72 -3.51 -4.38
N ARG A 55 2.72 -4.70 -3.74
CA ARG A 55 3.85 -5.63 -3.82
C ARG A 55 4.10 -6.06 -5.27
N PHE A 56 5.34 -5.94 -5.73
CA PHE A 56 5.75 -6.50 -7.00
C PHE A 56 5.89 -8.03 -6.91
N SER A 57 5.36 -8.73 -7.90
CA SER A 57 5.50 -10.19 -8.05
C SER A 57 5.92 -10.49 -9.49
N PRO A 58 7.07 -11.15 -9.72
CA PRO A 58 7.48 -11.56 -11.06
C PRO A 58 6.47 -12.49 -11.74
N ASP A 59 5.80 -13.33 -10.95
CA ASP A 59 4.83 -14.35 -11.34
C ASP A 59 3.36 -13.85 -11.34
N ASP A 60 3.16 -12.54 -11.47
CA ASP A 60 1.84 -11.93 -11.45
C ASP A 60 0.94 -12.41 -12.63
N LYS A 61 0.04 -13.35 -12.30
CA LYS A 61 -0.95 -13.96 -13.22
C LYS A 61 -1.91 -12.96 -13.86
N TYR A 62 -2.08 -11.76 -13.27
CA TYR A 62 -3.00 -10.73 -13.75
C TYR A 62 -2.30 -9.56 -14.46
N SER A 63 -1.01 -9.69 -14.75
CA SER A 63 -0.20 -8.68 -15.45
C SER A 63 -0.80 -8.28 -16.81
N ARG A 64 -1.22 -9.25 -17.63
CA ARG A 64 -1.84 -8.99 -18.94
C ARG A 64 -3.12 -8.16 -18.82
N GLN A 65 -3.97 -8.50 -17.86
CA GLN A 65 -5.25 -7.84 -17.61
C GLN A 65 -5.03 -6.40 -17.17
N ARG A 66 -4.04 -6.16 -16.29
CA ARG A 66 -3.66 -4.81 -15.85
C ARG A 66 -3.19 -3.94 -17.02
N VAL A 67 -2.37 -4.47 -17.92
CA VAL A 67 -1.90 -3.74 -19.11
C VAL A 67 -3.05 -3.44 -20.08
N LEU A 68 -3.93 -4.42 -20.34
CA LEU A 68 -5.10 -4.23 -21.21
C LEU A 68 -6.07 -3.18 -20.65
N LEU A 69 -6.32 -3.19 -19.34
CA LEU A 69 -7.16 -2.18 -18.68
C LEU A 69 -6.58 -0.78 -18.89
N LYS A 70 -5.28 -0.59 -18.61
CA LYS A 70 -4.61 0.69 -18.82
C LYS A 70 -4.70 1.16 -20.27
N LYS A 71 -4.53 0.24 -21.24
CA LYS A 71 -4.64 0.54 -22.67
C LYS A 71 -6.03 1.06 -23.05
N ARG A 72 -7.09 0.42 -22.55
CA ARG A 72 -8.49 0.82 -22.83
C ARG A 72 -8.83 2.22 -22.36
N PHE A 73 -8.25 2.64 -21.24
CA PHE A 73 -8.47 3.98 -20.66
C PHE A 73 -7.42 5.02 -21.07
N GLY A 74 -6.51 4.71 -22.01
CA GLY A 74 -5.49 5.68 -22.45
C GLY A 74 -4.41 5.98 -21.40
N LEU A 75 -4.26 5.12 -20.39
CA LEU A 75 -3.40 5.36 -19.22
C LEU A 75 -1.97 4.82 -19.40
N LEU A 76 -1.63 4.22 -20.54
CA LEU A 76 -0.26 3.77 -20.77
C LEU A 76 0.64 4.96 -21.11
N PRO A 77 1.87 5.04 -20.55
CA PRO A 77 2.83 6.09 -20.92
C PRO A 77 3.13 6.12 -22.42
N THR A 78 3.08 4.97 -23.10
CA THR A 78 3.29 4.86 -24.55
C THR A 78 2.15 5.43 -25.40
N GLN A 79 0.99 5.74 -24.78
CA GLN A 79 -0.12 6.43 -25.45
C GLN A 79 -0.02 7.95 -25.31
N GLN A 80 0.85 8.44 -24.43
CA GLN A 80 1.07 9.87 -24.18
C GLN A 80 2.16 10.41 -25.10
N PRO A 81 2.19 11.73 -25.37
CA PRO A 81 3.28 12.33 -26.12
C PRO A 81 4.63 12.06 -25.44
N PRO A 82 5.73 12.03 -26.20
CA PRO A 82 7.05 11.80 -25.63
C PRO A 82 7.38 12.87 -24.57
N PRO A 83 8.11 12.51 -23.50
CA PRO A 83 8.53 13.47 -22.49
C PRO A 83 9.36 14.57 -23.15
N LYS A 84 9.06 15.83 -22.81
CA LYS A 84 9.89 16.98 -23.17
C LYS A 84 10.96 17.14 -22.09
N TYR A 85 12.21 17.15 -22.50
CA TYR A 85 13.38 17.36 -21.64
C TYR A 85 13.88 18.80 -21.76
#